data_AF-A0A3M0YEN6-F1
#
_entry.id   AF-A0A3M0YEN6-F1
#
_cell.length_a   1.000
_cell.length_b   1.000
_cell.length_c   1.000
_cell.angle_alpha   90.00
_cell.angle_beta   90.00
_cell.angle_gamma   90.00
#
_symmetry.space_group_name_H-M   'P 1'
#
loop_
_entity.id
_entity.type
_entity.pdbx_description
1 polymer ?
#
loop_
_entity_poly.entity_id
_entity_poly.type
_entity_poly.pdbx_seq_one_letter_code
_entity_poly.pdbx_strand_id
1 'polypeptide(L)'
;MLTRRQFIQLAGAAGALSALPLVHGKGTKGHVVVIGGGYGGAVCAKYIRRRAPGVKVTLVEKDARFVSCPFSNKVLAGLMDIEELTFTYDKLKAKHGIDVIHDEAMEVDPVAKKVKLKGGRTLSADRIVLSPGIGFRWGAIEGYDEKAAEVLPHAWEAGPQTLLLK
;
A
#
# COMPACT_ATOMS: atom_id res chain seq x y z
N MET A 1 20.67 -7.26 55.34
CA MET A 1 19.88 -8.39 54.78
C MET A 1 18.60 -7.83 54.20
N LEU A 2 18.26 -8.18 52.95
CA LEU A 2 17.00 -7.76 52.32
C LEU A 2 15.82 -8.46 53.01
N THR A 3 14.76 -7.72 53.30
CA THR A 3 13.54 -8.31 53.88
C THR A 3 12.74 -9.06 52.81
N ARG A 4 11.98 -10.10 53.20
CA ARG A 4 11.09 -10.86 52.29
C ARG A 4 10.16 -9.94 51.47
N ARG A 5 9.66 -8.86 52.08
CA ARG A 5 8.79 -7.87 51.42
C ARG A 5 9.53 -7.09 50.34
N GLN A 6 10.76 -6.66 50.61
CA GLN A 6 11.62 -5.99 49.62
C GLN A 6 11.98 -6.94 48.48
N PHE A 7 12.27 -8.21 48.77
CA PHE A 7 12.56 -9.22 47.75
C PHE A 7 11.38 -9.45 46.80
N ILE A 8 10.16 -9.59 47.33
CA ILE A 8 8.94 -9.78 46.51
C ILE A 8 8.64 -8.53 45.65
N GLN A 9 8.84 -7.33 46.21
CA GLN A 9 8.65 -6.08 45.45
C GLN A 9 9.66 -5.95 44.31
N LEU A 10 10.93 -6.31 44.55
CA LEU A 10 11.99 -6.32 43.52
C LEU A 10 11.76 -7.40 42.46
N ALA A 11 11.35 -8.60 42.85
CA ALA A 11 11.08 -9.71 41.93
C ALA A 11 9.83 -9.43 41.05
N GLY A 12 8.78 -8.83 41.61
CA GLY A 12 7.59 -8.42 40.88
C GLY A 12 7.86 -7.31 39.85
N ALA A 13 8.70 -6.34 40.19
CA ALA A 13 9.12 -5.29 39.27
C ALA A 13 9.97 -5.83 38.10
N ALA A 14 10.88 -6.79 38.37
CA ALA A 14 11.69 -7.43 37.34
C ALA A 14 10.84 -8.28 36.37
N GLY A 15 9.83 -8.98 36.87
CA GLY A 15 8.89 -9.75 36.05
C GLY A 15 8.06 -8.89 35.09
N ALA A 16 7.53 -7.76 35.58
CA ALA A 16 6.71 -6.84 34.79
C ALA A 16 7.48 -6.16 33.63
N LEU A 17 8.79 -5.96 33.77
CA LEU A 17 9.65 -5.37 32.72
C LEU A 17 10.00 -6.36 31.60
N SER A 18 9.94 -7.67 31.87
CA SER A 18 10.23 -8.71 30.87
C SER A 18 9.06 -9.02 29.92
N ALA A 19 7.85 -8.57 30.26
CA ALA A 19 6.63 -8.75 29.44
C ALA A 19 6.31 -7.55 28.54
N LEU A 20 7.11 -6.49 28.59
CA LEU A 20 7.03 -5.42 27.59
C LEU A 20 7.73 -5.90 26.33
N PRO A 21 7.11 -5.82 25.13
CA PRO A 21 7.84 -6.03 23.89
C PRO A 21 8.89 -4.92 23.77
N LEU A 22 10.10 -5.18 24.25
CA LEU A 22 11.27 -4.33 24.06
C LEU A 22 11.84 -4.57 22.67
N VAL A 23 11.04 -4.22 21.66
CA VAL A 23 11.56 -3.85 20.34
C VAL A 23 11.04 -2.45 20.03
N HIS A 24 11.39 -1.50 20.89
CA HIS A 24 11.50 -0.12 20.47
C HIS A 24 12.88 0.03 19.82
N GLY A 25 12.95 -0.33 18.54
CA GLY A 25 14.10 0.09 17.74
C GLY A 25 14.22 1.61 17.87
N LYS A 26 15.34 2.09 18.40
CA LYS A 26 15.73 3.51 18.33
C LYS A 26 15.36 4.01 16.94
N GLY A 27 14.46 4.99 16.85
CA GLY A 27 13.83 5.43 15.61
C GLY A 27 14.82 5.53 14.46
N THR A 28 14.91 4.46 13.67
CA THR A 28 15.68 4.50 12.44
C THR A 28 14.91 5.41 11.52
N LYS A 29 15.51 6.55 11.16
CA LYS A 29 15.02 7.48 10.14
C LYS A 29 15.09 6.82 8.75
N GLY A 30 14.47 5.65 8.60
CA GLY A 30 14.45 4.91 7.34
C GLY A 30 13.37 5.49 6.42
N HIS A 31 13.56 5.33 5.12
CA HIS A 31 12.58 5.67 4.10
C HIS A 31 12.18 4.43 3.31
N VAL A 32 10.88 4.13 3.29
CA VAL A 32 10.29 3.10 2.45
C VAL A 32 9.49 3.73 1.33
N VAL A 33 9.75 3.29 0.10
CA VAL A 33 8.88 3.58 -1.04
C VAL A 33 8.03 2.35 -1.32
N VAL A 34 6.71 2.54 -1.40
CA VAL A 34 5.74 1.52 -1.77
C VAL A 34 5.20 1.86 -3.15
N ILE A 35 5.26 0.92 -4.09
CA ILE A 35 4.77 1.10 -5.46
C ILE A 35 3.46 0.33 -5.62
N GLY A 36 2.39 1.05 -5.96
CA GLY A 36 1.03 0.53 -6.11
C GLY A 36 0.19 0.75 -4.85
N GLY A 37 -0.91 1.50 -4.98
CA GLY A 37 -1.87 1.90 -3.96
C GLY A 37 -3.12 1.02 -3.87
N GLY A 38 -3.09 -0.19 -4.44
CA GLY A 38 -4.15 -1.18 -4.25
C GLY A 38 -4.14 -1.80 -2.84
N TYR A 39 -4.83 -2.95 -2.68
CA TYR A 39 -4.94 -3.65 -1.39
C TYR A 39 -3.59 -3.87 -0.69
N GLY A 40 -2.61 -4.41 -1.41
CA GLY A 40 -1.30 -4.76 -0.84
C GLY A 40 -0.54 -3.52 -0.36
N GLY A 41 -0.30 -2.57 -1.26
CA GLY A 41 0.55 -1.42 -0.96
C GLY A 41 -0.07 -0.43 0.02
N ALA A 42 -1.36 -0.12 -0.07
CA ALA A 42 -2.01 0.78 0.88
C ALA A 42 -2.00 0.22 2.32
N VAL A 43 -2.25 -1.09 2.47
CA VAL A 43 -2.18 -1.77 3.77
C VAL A 43 -0.73 -1.85 4.26
N CYS A 44 0.22 -2.20 3.40
CA CYS A 44 1.64 -2.24 3.73
C CYS A 44 2.12 -0.88 4.26
N ALA A 45 1.88 0.20 3.50
CA ALA A 45 2.26 1.57 3.87
C ALA A 45 1.67 1.98 5.24
N LYS A 46 0.37 1.72 5.44
CA LYS A 46 -0.31 1.94 6.73
C LYS A 46 0.37 1.21 7.88
N TYR A 47 0.65 -0.08 7.71
CA TYR A 47 1.18 -0.90 8.81
C TYR A 47 2.66 -0.63 9.09
N ILE A 48 3.45 -0.21 8.10
CA ILE A 48 4.80 0.32 8.34
C ILE A 48 4.72 1.54 9.26
N ARG A 49 3.88 2.54 8.94
CA ARG A 49 3.71 3.72 9.79
C ARG A 49 3.19 3.41 11.18
N ARG A 50 2.27 2.43 11.31
CA ARG A 50 1.73 2.02 12.62
C ARG A 50 2.75 1.30 13.50
N ARG A 51 3.62 0.47 12.91
CA ARG A 51 4.59 -0.35 13.67
C ARG A 51 5.94 0.34 13.84
N ALA A 52 6.30 1.25 12.93
CA ALA A 52 7.52 2.04 12.98
C ALA A 52 7.22 3.52 12.67
N PRO A 53 6.65 4.28 13.64
CA PRO A 53 6.26 5.68 13.44
C PRO A 53 7.41 6.64 13.09
N GLY A 54 8.67 6.21 13.23
CA GLY A 54 9.86 6.96 12.80
C GLY A 54 10.24 6.79 11.32
N VAL A 55 9.66 5.80 10.61
CA VAL A 55 9.99 5.50 9.21
C VAL A 55 9.17 6.39 8.27
N LYS A 56 9.84 7.13 7.40
CA LYS A 56 9.18 7.84 6.31
C LYS A 56 8.61 6.83 5.33
N VAL A 57 7.36 7.00 4.92
CA VAL A 57 6.72 6.16 3.90
C VAL A 57 6.20 7.03 2.78
N THR A 58 6.62 6.72 1.56
CA THR A 58 6.08 7.32 0.34
C THR A 58 5.37 6.24 -0.45
N LEU A 59 4.09 6.44 -0.73
CA LEU A 59 3.30 5.61 -1.62
C LEU A 59 3.29 6.25 -3.01
N VAL A 60 3.68 5.50 -4.04
CA VAL A 60 3.60 5.91 -5.45
C VAL A 60 2.44 5.14 -6.06
N GLU A 61 1.47 5.87 -6.61
CA GLU A 61 0.28 5.31 -7.24
C GLU A 61 -0.13 6.21 -8.41
N LYS A 62 -0.37 5.65 -9.59
CA LYS A 62 -0.72 6.43 -10.79
C LYS A 62 -2.11 7.06 -10.68
N ASP A 63 -3.07 6.36 -10.07
CA ASP A 63 -4.46 6.78 -10.02
C ASP A 63 -4.77 7.61 -8.77
N ALA A 64 -5.59 8.66 -8.93
CA ALA A 64 -6.02 9.48 -7.79
C ALA A 64 -7.01 8.75 -6.87
N ARG A 65 -7.68 7.72 -7.40
CA ARG A 65 -8.74 6.96 -6.72
C ARG A 65 -8.54 5.47 -7.00
N PHE A 66 -8.77 4.65 -5.99
CA PHE A 66 -8.76 3.20 -6.11
C PHE A 66 -10.18 2.69 -6.29
N VAL A 67 -10.43 1.86 -7.31
CA VAL A 67 -11.72 1.18 -7.51
C VAL A 67 -11.57 -0.30 -7.19
N SER A 68 -12.38 -0.80 -6.27
CA SER A 68 -12.36 -2.19 -5.84
C SER A 68 -12.92 -3.12 -6.92
N CYS A 69 -12.08 -3.99 -7.49
CA CYS A 69 -12.54 -5.07 -8.36
C CYS A 69 -13.42 -6.11 -7.61
N PRO A 70 -13.11 -6.54 -6.38
CA PRO A 70 -14.05 -7.26 -5.55
C PRO A 70 -15.37 -6.50 -5.42
N PHE A 71 -16.48 -7.22 -5.57
CA PHE A 71 -17.85 -6.71 -5.61
C PHE A 71 -18.23 -5.85 -6.83
N SER A 72 -17.33 -5.57 -7.79
CA SER A 72 -17.70 -4.87 -9.04
C SER A 72 -18.80 -5.60 -9.83
N ASN A 73 -18.89 -6.93 -9.73
CA ASN A 73 -20.01 -7.71 -10.29
C ASN A 73 -21.39 -7.28 -9.75
N LYS A 74 -21.48 -6.73 -8.54
CA LYS A 74 -22.74 -6.16 -8.02
C LYS A 74 -23.13 -4.88 -8.75
N VAL A 75 -22.15 -4.09 -9.20
CA VAL A 75 -22.39 -2.91 -10.04
C VAL A 75 -22.95 -3.33 -11.39
N LEU A 76 -22.38 -4.37 -12.00
CA LEU A 76 -22.90 -4.96 -13.24
C LEU A 76 -24.34 -5.46 -13.09
N ALA A 77 -24.66 -6.06 -11.95
CA ALA A 77 -26.02 -6.50 -11.63
C ALA A 77 -26.97 -5.36 -11.22
N GLY A 78 -26.52 -4.09 -11.20
CA GLY A 78 -27.33 -2.95 -10.77
C GLY A 78 -27.64 -2.91 -9.27
N LEU A 79 -26.92 -3.69 -8.45
CA LEU A 79 -27.16 -3.83 -7.01
C LEU A 79 -26.28 -2.90 -6.15
N MET A 80 -25.37 -2.14 -6.77
CA MET A 80 -24.39 -1.29 -6.08
C MET A 80 -23.94 -0.17 -7.02
N ASP A 81 -23.62 0.99 -6.47
CA ASP A 81 -22.97 2.07 -7.21
C ASP A 81 -21.44 1.88 -7.24
N ILE A 82 -20.78 2.26 -8.34
CA ILE A 82 -19.33 2.17 -8.44
C ILE A 82 -18.61 3.07 -7.43
N GLU A 83 -19.26 4.13 -6.99
CA GLU A 83 -18.70 5.05 -6.00
C GLU A 83 -18.63 4.43 -4.60
N GLU A 84 -19.47 3.44 -4.29
CA GLU A 84 -19.35 2.63 -3.07
C GLU A 84 -18.09 1.75 -3.07
N LEU A 85 -17.54 1.46 -4.26
CA LEU A 85 -16.31 0.71 -4.46
C LEU A 85 -15.09 1.61 -4.68
N THR A 86 -15.26 2.94 -4.63
CA THR A 86 -14.20 3.90 -4.97
C THR A 86 -13.67 4.62 -3.74
N PHE A 87 -12.35 4.59 -3.58
CA PHE A 87 -11.66 5.06 -2.38
C PHE A 87 -10.61 6.11 -2.73
N THR A 88 -10.47 7.13 -1.87
CA THR A 88 -9.38 8.10 -1.94
C THR A 88 -8.26 7.78 -0.97
N TYR A 89 -7.09 8.36 -1.19
CA TYR A 89 -5.92 8.16 -0.36
C TYR A 89 -5.78 9.14 0.81
N ASP A 90 -6.71 10.08 0.97
CA ASP A 90 -6.63 11.18 1.95
C ASP A 90 -6.45 10.67 3.39
N LYS A 91 -7.10 9.55 3.72
CA LYS A 91 -7.01 8.94 5.05
C LYS A 91 -5.61 8.40 5.34
N LEU A 92 -4.85 7.96 4.33
CA LEU A 92 -3.46 7.53 4.53
C LEU A 92 -2.57 8.71 4.92
N LYS A 93 -2.72 9.84 4.23
CA LYS A 93 -1.98 11.07 4.57
C LYS A 93 -2.41 11.61 5.93
N ALA A 94 -3.70 11.87 6.12
CA ALA A 94 -4.23 12.52 7.32
C ALA A 94 -4.04 11.69 8.61
N LYS A 95 -4.20 10.35 8.56
CA LYS A 95 -4.13 9.51 9.76
C LYS A 95 -2.78 8.84 10.00
N HIS A 96 -1.96 8.71 8.96
CA HIS A 96 -0.71 7.94 9.05
C HIS A 96 0.52 8.71 8.59
N GLY A 97 0.38 9.94 8.07
CA GLY A 97 1.50 10.75 7.58
C GLY A 97 2.22 10.09 6.40
N ILE A 98 1.47 9.39 5.54
CA ILE A 98 2.00 8.76 4.33
C ILE A 98 1.93 9.79 3.20
N ASP A 99 3.07 10.06 2.59
CA ASP A 99 3.14 10.91 1.39
C ASP A 99 2.71 10.07 0.19
N VAL A 100 1.59 10.45 -0.44
CA VAL A 100 1.12 9.81 -1.67
C VAL A 100 1.54 10.68 -2.85
N ILE A 101 2.29 10.08 -3.77
CA ILE A 101 2.70 10.70 -5.02
C ILE A 101 1.86 10.08 -6.13
N HIS A 102 1.06 10.93 -6.78
CA HIS A 102 0.29 10.54 -7.96
C HIS A 102 1.18 10.58 -9.20
N ASP A 103 1.90 9.50 -9.43
CA ASP A 103 2.83 9.31 -10.54
C ASP A 103 3.07 7.81 -10.76
N GLU A 104 3.63 7.45 -11.90
CA GLU A 104 3.88 6.07 -12.30
C GLU A 104 5.36 5.74 -12.11
N ALA A 105 5.66 4.60 -11.48
CA ALA A 105 7.03 4.12 -11.36
C ALA A 105 7.45 3.43 -12.66
N MET A 106 8.49 3.96 -13.31
CA MET A 106 8.97 3.48 -14.61
C MET A 106 10.15 2.52 -14.48
N GLU A 107 10.99 2.71 -13.47
CA GLU A 107 12.21 1.94 -13.29
C GLU A 107 12.52 1.79 -11.80
N VAL A 108 12.98 0.60 -11.40
CA VAL A 108 13.45 0.30 -10.05
C VAL A 108 14.88 -0.21 -10.16
N ASP A 109 15.81 0.52 -9.56
CA ASP A 109 17.19 0.06 -9.35
C ASP A 109 17.28 -0.57 -7.96
N PRO A 110 17.37 -1.91 -7.84
CA PRO A 110 17.43 -2.59 -6.54
C PRO A 110 18.79 -2.44 -5.85
N VAL A 111 19.86 -2.14 -6.59
CA VAL A 111 21.22 -1.99 -6.05
C VAL A 111 21.38 -0.60 -5.45
N ALA A 112 21.08 0.44 -6.22
CA ALA A 112 21.11 1.83 -5.75
C ALA A 112 19.89 2.20 -4.90
N LYS A 113 18.85 1.34 -4.87
CA LYS A 113 17.57 1.53 -4.19
C LYS A 113 16.88 2.82 -4.59
N LYS A 114 16.74 2.98 -5.91
CA LYS A 114 16.10 4.15 -6.52
C LYS A 114 14.87 3.74 -7.32
N VAL A 115 13.90 4.64 -7.35
CA VAL A 115 12.69 4.52 -8.18
C VAL A 115 12.61 5.75 -9.07
N LYS A 116 12.66 5.55 -10.38
CA LYS A 116 12.45 6.62 -11.37
C LYS A 116 10.97 6.70 -11.70
N LEU A 117 10.41 7.89 -11.58
CA LEU A 117 9.01 8.16 -11.88
C LEU A 117 8.86 8.71 -13.29
N LYS A 118 7.67 8.55 -13.87
CA LYS A 118 7.34 9.04 -15.21
C LYS A 118 7.45 10.55 -15.31
N GLY A 119 7.09 11.28 -14.25
CA GLY A 119 7.29 12.73 -14.15
C GLY A 119 8.76 13.18 -14.08
N GLY A 120 9.74 12.28 -14.20
CA GLY A 120 11.17 12.58 -14.22
C GLY A 120 11.83 12.64 -12.84
N ARG A 121 11.04 12.67 -11.76
CA ARG A 121 11.55 12.61 -10.39
C ARG A 121 12.17 11.23 -10.11
N THR A 122 13.28 11.20 -9.38
CA THR A 122 13.85 9.96 -8.82
C THR A 122 13.74 9.97 -7.30
N LEU A 123 13.20 8.89 -6.73
CA LEU A 123 13.14 8.66 -5.29
C LEU A 123 14.27 7.74 -4.88
N SER A 124 14.98 8.06 -3.80
CA SER A 124 15.90 7.13 -3.13
C SER A 124 15.22 6.59 -1.88
N ALA A 125 15.45 5.32 -1.55
CA ALA A 125 14.84 4.67 -0.39
C ALA A 125 15.78 3.66 0.27
N ASP A 126 15.54 3.31 1.52
CA ASP A 126 16.25 2.22 2.18
C ASP A 126 15.67 0.85 1.83
N ARG A 127 14.37 0.81 1.53
CA ARG A 127 13.60 -0.36 1.09
C ARG A 127 12.54 0.07 0.09
N ILE A 128 12.26 -0.83 -0.85
CA ILE A 128 11.23 -0.67 -1.86
C ILE A 128 10.27 -1.85 -1.74
N VAL A 129 8.97 -1.59 -1.69
CA VAL A 129 7.92 -2.60 -1.70
C VAL A 129 7.19 -2.51 -3.05
N LEU A 130 7.12 -3.63 -3.76
CA LEU A 130 6.39 -3.74 -5.03
C LEU A 130 5.03 -4.38 -4.79
N SER A 131 3.95 -3.67 -5.10
CA SER A 131 2.58 -4.16 -5.10
C SER A 131 1.80 -3.64 -6.33
N PRO A 132 2.31 -3.81 -7.57
CA PRO A 132 1.73 -3.18 -8.76
C PRO A 132 0.44 -3.85 -9.28
N GLY A 133 0.06 -5.02 -8.77
CA GLY A 133 -1.09 -5.78 -9.28
C GLY A 133 -0.72 -6.67 -10.46
N ILE A 134 -1.69 -6.89 -11.35
CA ILE A 134 -1.51 -7.71 -12.56
C ILE A 134 -1.21 -6.81 -13.77
N GLY A 135 -0.55 -7.38 -14.77
CA GLY A 135 -0.51 -6.83 -16.12
C GLY A 135 -1.26 -7.75 -17.08
N PHE A 136 -1.82 -7.19 -18.15
CA PHE A 136 -2.47 -7.95 -19.19
C PHE A 136 -1.47 -8.35 -20.27
N ARG A 137 -1.61 -9.57 -20.79
CA ARG A 137 -0.82 -10.09 -21.91
C ARG A 137 -1.54 -9.76 -23.21
N TRP A 138 -1.37 -8.54 -23.70
CA TRP A 138 -1.98 -8.11 -24.95
C TRP A 138 -1.54 -8.96 -26.13
N GLY A 139 -2.47 -9.27 -27.05
CA GLY A 139 -2.23 -10.17 -28.17
C GLY A 139 -2.10 -11.65 -27.83
N ALA A 140 -2.27 -12.06 -26.55
CA ALA A 140 -2.31 -13.47 -26.17
C ALA A 140 -3.56 -14.20 -26.68
N ILE A 141 -4.64 -13.45 -26.92
CA ILE A 141 -5.81 -13.89 -27.67
C ILE A 141 -5.74 -13.15 -29.01
N GLU A 142 -5.85 -13.89 -30.12
CA GLU A 142 -5.80 -13.30 -31.46
C GLU A 142 -6.86 -12.22 -31.63
N GLY A 143 -6.45 -11.03 -32.08
CA GLY A 143 -7.32 -9.87 -32.24
C GLY A 143 -7.70 -9.14 -30.95
N TYR A 144 -7.20 -9.56 -29.78
CA TYR A 144 -7.49 -8.91 -28.50
C TYR A 144 -6.29 -8.12 -27.97
N ASP A 145 -6.29 -6.82 -28.29
CA ASP A 145 -5.32 -5.82 -27.83
C ASP A 145 -5.98 -4.78 -26.92
N GLU A 146 -5.24 -3.74 -26.55
CA GLU A 146 -5.71 -2.64 -25.72
C GLU A 146 -6.95 -1.95 -26.30
N LYS A 147 -6.99 -1.76 -27.63
CA LYS A 147 -8.12 -1.10 -28.31
C LYS A 147 -9.34 -2.00 -28.32
N ALA A 148 -9.16 -3.30 -28.56
CA ALA A 148 -10.24 -4.27 -28.48
C ALA A 148 -10.87 -4.26 -27.08
N ALA A 149 -10.09 -4.11 -26.02
CA ALA A 149 -10.58 -4.03 -24.64
C ALA A 149 -11.43 -2.78 -24.34
N GLU A 150 -11.35 -1.72 -25.16
CA GLU A 150 -12.24 -0.56 -25.03
C GLU A 150 -13.66 -0.84 -25.57
N VAL A 151 -13.83 -1.88 -26.39
CA VAL A 151 -15.12 -2.27 -26.99
C VAL A 151 -15.64 -3.59 -26.39
N LEU A 152 -14.73 -4.52 -26.12
CA LEU A 152 -14.96 -5.84 -25.53
C LEU A 152 -14.25 -5.88 -24.16
N PRO A 153 -14.75 -5.18 -23.14
CA PRO A 153 -14.05 -4.99 -21.88
C PRO A 153 -13.85 -6.31 -21.13
N HIS A 154 -12.65 -6.48 -20.57
CA HIS A 154 -12.37 -7.56 -19.63
C HIS A 154 -12.92 -7.27 -18.24
N ALA A 155 -13.01 -5.98 -17.85
CA ALA A 155 -13.43 -5.51 -16.53
C ALA A 155 -12.73 -6.14 -15.32
N TRP A 156 -11.58 -6.81 -15.54
CA TRP A 156 -10.69 -7.33 -14.49
C TRP A 156 -9.95 -6.24 -13.70
N GLU A 157 -9.98 -5.02 -14.21
CA GLU A 157 -9.69 -3.79 -13.47
C GLU A 157 -11.00 -3.01 -13.41
N ALA A 158 -11.56 -2.83 -12.21
CA ALA A 158 -12.85 -2.17 -12.06
C ALA A 158 -12.72 -0.65 -12.29
N GLY A 159 -13.79 -0.03 -12.78
CA GLY A 159 -13.80 1.39 -13.13
C GLY A 159 -14.54 1.62 -14.45
N PRO A 160 -13.94 2.36 -15.41
CA PRO A 160 -14.60 2.67 -16.69
C PRO A 160 -15.13 1.44 -17.43
N GLN A 161 -14.36 0.35 -17.47
CA GLN A 161 -14.80 -0.89 -18.14
C GLN A 161 -15.98 -1.58 -17.43
N THR A 162 -16.06 -1.48 -16.09
CA THR A 162 -17.24 -1.97 -15.35
C THR A 162 -18.49 -1.19 -15.76
N LEU A 163 -18.37 0.14 -15.93
CA LEU A 163 -19.49 0.98 -16.33
C LEU A 163 -19.88 0.77 -17.80
N LEU A 164 -18.94 0.42 -18.67
CA LEU A 164 -19.22 0.09 -20.07
C LEU A 164 -20.06 -1.18 -20.23
N LEU A 165 -19.93 -2.13 -19.30
CA LEU A 165 -20.67 -3.40 -19.31
C LEU A 165 -22.07 -3.33 -18.70
N LYS A 166 -22.41 -2.21 -18.05
CA LYS A 166 -23.72 -2.01 -17.42
C LYS A 166 -24.72 -1.48 -18.44
#